data_AF-A0A961F8U6-F1
#
_entry.id   AF-A0A961F8U6-F1
#
_cell.length_a   1.000
_cell.length_b   1.000
_cell.length_c   1.000
_cell.angle_alpha   90.00
_cell.angle_beta   90.00
_cell.angle_gamma   90.00
#
_symmetry.space_group_name_H-M   'P 1'
#
loop_
_entity.id
_entity.type
_entity.pdbx_description
1 polymer ?
#
loop_
_entity_poly.entity_id
_entity_poly.type
_entity_poly.pdbx_seq_one_letter_code
_entity_poly.pdbx_strand_id
1 'polypeptide(L)'
;WAWDDGEAVSMSTTQQHWLTHSEALYLVYTRKDAQNAKVMRWRSPLWMAQVDPVTLRLKRSTERIVFPLVGDGVNDPNKVALMGNFHVTNVSPHESWVTVGEWQPRNQIHGDLLLARIRWASPNESVLV
;
A
#
# COMPACT_ATOMS: atom_id res chain seq x y z
N TRP A 1 3.98 -8.93 10.19
CA TRP A 1 3.45 -7.80 10.97
C TRP A 1 2.34 -8.28 11.88
N ALA A 2 2.08 -7.55 12.95
CA ALA A 2 0.90 -7.73 13.79
C ALA A 2 0.19 -6.38 13.92
N TRP A 3 -1.11 -6.43 14.15
CA TRP A 3 -1.90 -5.29 14.57
C TRP A 3 -1.56 -4.90 16.01
N ASP A 4 -2.04 -3.73 16.44
CA ASP A 4 -1.88 -3.18 17.78
C ASP A 4 -2.40 -4.13 18.88
N ASP A 5 -3.48 -4.86 18.61
CA ASP A 5 -4.03 -5.93 19.46
C ASP A 5 -3.19 -7.23 19.47
N GLY A 6 -2.16 -7.34 18.64
CA GLY A 6 -1.31 -8.52 18.52
C GLY A 6 -1.77 -9.56 17.50
N GLU A 7 -2.93 -9.38 16.85
CA GLU A 7 -3.38 -10.27 15.77
C GLU A 7 -2.39 -10.21 14.58
N ALA A 8 -2.00 -11.36 14.06
CA ALA A 8 -1.06 -11.43 12.95
C ALA A 8 -1.68 -10.90 11.65
N VAL A 9 -0.97 -10.01 10.96
CA VAL A 9 -1.38 -9.55 9.62
C VAL A 9 -0.95 -10.59 8.59
N SER A 10 -1.92 -11.27 7.99
CA SER A 10 -1.64 -12.27 6.97
C SER A 10 -1.18 -11.62 5.68
N MET A 11 0.00 -12.01 5.20
CA MET A 11 0.61 -11.48 3.98
C MET A 11 1.24 -12.66 3.20
N SER A 12 1.46 -12.50 1.89
CA SER A 12 2.32 -13.40 1.11
C SER A 12 3.58 -12.68 0.58
N THR A 13 3.99 -11.64 1.33
CA THR A 13 5.02 -10.62 1.08
C THR A 13 5.82 -10.77 -0.21
N THR A 14 5.67 -9.82 -1.15
CA THR A 14 6.66 -9.62 -2.24
C THR A 14 7.29 -8.23 -2.25
N GLN A 15 6.67 -7.22 -1.64
CA GLN A 15 7.28 -5.90 -1.42
C GLN A 15 6.51 -5.12 -0.35
N GLN A 16 7.22 -4.29 0.41
CA GLN A 16 6.68 -3.32 1.37
C GLN A 16 7.66 -2.16 1.46
N HIS A 17 7.17 -0.97 1.80
CA HIS A 17 8.02 0.21 1.92
C HIS A 17 7.70 1.02 3.16
N TRP A 18 8.75 1.53 3.80
CA TRP A 18 8.64 2.54 4.83
C TRP A 18 8.34 3.88 4.20
N LEU A 19 7.33 4.57 4.71
CA LEU A 19 7.08 5.97 4.43
C LEU A 19 7.27 6.76 5.72
N THR A 20 8.34 7.56 5.76
CA THR A 20 8.74 8.31 6.94
C THR A 20 8.14 9.72 6.93
N HIS A 21 7.60 10.13 8.07
CA HIS A 21 7.18 11.49 8.37
C HIS A 21 7.80 11.92 9.71
N SER A 22 8.10 13.21 9.89
CA SER A 22 8.67 13.74 11.15
C SER A 22 7.83 13.39 12.39
N GLU A 23 6.50 13.36 12.24
CA GLU A 23 5.56 13.03 13.32
C GLU A 23 5.25 11.52 13.47
N ALA A 24 5.51 10.71 12.44
CA ALA A 24 5.04 9.32 12.40
C ALA A 24 5.78 8.44 11.38
N LEU A 25 5.81 7.13 11.65
CA LEU A 25 6.27 6.12 10.70
C LEU A 25 5.08 5.38 10.09
N TYR A 26 5.10 5.17 8.78
CA TYR A 26 4.07 4.42 8.07
C TYR A 26 4.68 3.27 7.28
N LEU A 27 3.89 2.20 7.11
CA LEU A 27 4.20 1.10 6.22
C LEU A 27 3.21 1.11 5.06
N VAL A 28 3.71 1.05 3.83
CA VAL A 28 2.91 0.82 2.62
C VAL A 28 3.10 -0.64 2.18
N TYR A 29 2.00 -1.39 2.06
CA TYR A 29 2.05 -2.85 1.91
C TYR A 29 0.81 -3.43 1.22
N THR A 30 0.91 -4.70 0.88
CA THR A 30 -0.22 -5.58 0.52
C THR A 30 -0.47 -6.58 1.65
N ARG A 31 -1.74 -6.87 1.98
CA ARG A 31 -2.13 -7.96 2.86
C ARG A 31 -3.21 -8.84 2.24
N LYS A 32 -3.43 -10.01 2.83
CA LYS A 32 -4.59 -10.83 2.49
C LYS A 32 -5.85 -10.15 3.03
N ASP A 33 -6.91 -10.20 2.23
CA ASP A 33 -8.23 -9.70 2.54
C ASP A 33 -9.28 -10.60 1.86
N ALA A 34 -10.52 -10.55 2.33
CA ALA A 34 -11.59 -11.32 1.70
C ALA A 34 -11.82 -10.87 0.24
N GLN A 35 -11.68 -9.57 -0.05
CA GLN A 35 -11.93 -9.01 -1.38
C GLN A 35 -10.92 -9.42 -2.44
N ASN A 36 -9.71 -9.83 -2.05
CA ASN A 36 -8.62 -10.15 -2.95
C ASN A 36 -8.17 -11.62 -2.85
N ALA A 37 -9.04 -12.49 -2.33
CA ALA A 37 -8.74 -13.89 -2.04
C ALA A 37 -8.24 -14.70 -3.24
N LYS A 38 -8.65 -14.35 -4.47
CA LYS A 38 -8.20 -15.01 -5.71
C LYS A 38 -7.29 -14.12 -6.57
N VAL A 39 -6.90 -12.95 -6.09
CA VAL A 39 -5.91 -12.10 -6.76
C VAL A 39 -4.53 -12.70 -6.59
N MET A 40 -3.78 -12.80 -7.68
CA MET A 40 -2.45 -13.40 -7.67
C MET A 40 -1.56 -12.74 -6.61
N ARG A 41 -1.10 -13.52 -5.63
CA ARG A 41 -0.24 -13.07 -4.51
C ARG A 41 -0.83 -11.88 -3.72
N TRP A 42 -2.15 -11.70 -3.72
CA TRP A 42 -2.83 -10.59 -3.03
C TRP A 42 -2.27 -9.21 -3.39
N ARG A 43 -1.81 -9.04 -4.65
CA ARG A 43 -1.12 -7.83 -5.14
C ARG A 43 -2.02 -6.63 -5.44
N SER A 44 -3.22 -6.59 -4.88
CA SER A 44 -4.11 -5.43 -4.92
C SER A 44 -5.18 -5.66 -3.85
N PRO A 45 -5.61 -4.62 -3.11
CA PRO A 45 -5.17 -3.22 -3.15
C PRO A 45 -3.76 -3.00 -2.54
N LEU A 46 -3.29 -1.75 -2.59
CA LEU A 46 -2.20 -1.26 -1.74
C LEU A 46 -2.78 -0.50 -0.54
N TRP A 47 -2.29 -0.83 0.64
CA TRP A 47 -2.66 -0.20 1.90
C TRP A 47 -1.49 0.58 2.50
N MET A 48 -1.82 1.50 3.40
CA MET A 48 -0.90 2.20 4.27
C MET A 48 -1.46 2.24 5.69
N ALA A 49 -0.63 1.98 6.69
CA ALA A 49 -1.00 2.17 8.09
C ALA A 49 0.19 2.74 8.88
N GLN A 50 -0.09 3.46 9.95
CA GLN A 50 0.92 3.93 10.89
C GLN A 50 1.51 2.74 11.65
N VAL A 51 2.82 2.79 11.89
CA VAL A 51 3.56 1.85 12.73
C VAL A 51 3.91 2.52 14.06
N ASP A 52 3.72 1.80 15.15
CA ASP A 52 4.29 2.16 16.45
C ASP A 52 5.79 1.79 16.47
N PRO A 53 6.71 2.77 16.58
CA PRO A 53 8.15 2.50 16.54
C PRO A 53 8.68 1.76 17.76
N VAL A 54 7.93 1.67 18.87
CA VAL A 54 8.33 0.95 20.08
C VAL A 54 7.95 -0.53 19.96
N THR A 55 6.71 -0.82 19.55
CA THR A 55 6.20 -2.20 19.49
C THR A 55 6.36 -2.84 18.11
N LEU A 56 6.68 -2.07 17.07
CA LEU A 56 6.75 -2.48 15.66
C LEU A 56 5.43 -3.10 15.16
N ARG A 57 4.31 -2.62 15.67
CA ARG A 57 2.95 -3.05 15.30
C ARG A 57 2.26 -2.00 14.44
N LEU A 58 1.37 -2.46 13.56
CA LEU A 58 0.52 -1.61 12.74
C LEU A 58 -0.68 -1.14 13.57
N LYS A 59 -0.99 0.16 13.55
CA LYS A 59 -2.19 0.70 14.19
C LYS A 59 -3.39 0.49 13.26
N ARG A 60 -4.26 -0.47 13.59
CA ARG A 60 -5.32 -0.93 12.66
C ARG A 60 -6.27 0.20 12.27
N SER A 61 -6.60 1.07 13.21
CA SER A 61 -7.49 2.22 13.00
C SER A 61 -6.97 3.26 12.01
N THR A 62 -5.68 3.22 11.67
CA THR A 62 -5.03 4.15 10.73
C THR A 62 -4.91 3.59 9.32
N GLU A 63 -5.29 2.32 9.10
CA GLU A 63 -5.17 1.71 7.78
C GLU A 63 -6.03 2.45 6.74
N ARG A 64 -5.41 2.81 5.62
CA ARG A 64 -6.06 3.43 4.47
C ARG A 64 -5.63 2.74 3.18
N ILE A 65 -6.52 2.78 2.19
CA ILE A 65 -6.22 2.33 0.84
C ILE A 65 -5.42 3.44 0.13
N VAL A 66 -4.26 3.10 -0.40
CA VAL A 66 -3.45 3.97 -1.26
C VAL A 66 -3.92 3.84 -2.71
N PHE A 67 -4.04 2.60 -3.18
CA PHE A 67 -4.66 2.28 -4.46
C PHE A 67 -5.70 1.18 -4.25
N PRO A 68 -6.94 1.39 -4.74
CA PRO A 68 -8.00 0.41 -4.56
C PRO A 68 -7.78 -0.82 -5.42
N LEU A 69 -8.48 -1.89 -5.07
CA LEU A 69 -8.69 -3.01 -5.98
C LEU A 69 -9.70 -2.57 -7.02
N VAL A 70 -9.30 -2.58 -8.28
CA VAL A 70 -10.17 -2.32 -9.43
C VAL A 70 -10.55 -3.67 -10.05
N GLY A 71 -11.85 -3.95 -10.11
CA GLY A 71 -12.41 -5.24 -10.56
C GLY A 71 -12.97 -6.09 -9.42
N ASP A 72 -13.15 -7.39 -9.66
CA ASP A 72 -13.66 -8.35 -8.68
C ASP A 72 -12.60 -9.42 -8.37
N GLY A 73 -11.95 -9.30 -7.20
CA GLY A 73 -10.89 -10.22 -6.77
C GLY A 73 -11.35 -11.61 -6.34
N VAL A 74 -12.65 -11.90 -6.42
CA VAL A 74 -13.25 -13.16 -5.95
C VAL A 74 -13.98 -13.88 -7.09
N ASN A 75 -14.86 -13.20 -7.82
CA ASN A 75 -15.68 -13.82 -8.87
C ASN A 75 -15.09 -13.67 -10.27
N ASP A 76 -14.31 -12.61 -10.53
CA ASP A 76 -13.65 -12.40 -11.82
C ASP A 76 -12.18 -11.91 -11.66
N PRO A 77 -11.33 -12.67 -10.93
CA PRO A 77 -9.97 -12.24 -10.58
C PRO A 77 -9.06 -12.06 -11.80
N ASN A 78 -9.48 -12.55 -12.96
CA ASN A 78 -8.77 -12.45 -14.22
C ASN A 78 -8.84 -11.06 -14.84
N LYS A 79 -9.83 -10.25 -14.43
CA LYS A 79 -10.00 -8.87 -14.88
C LYS A 79 -9.56 -7.84 -13.83
N VAL A 80 -8.91 -8.28 -12.76
CA VAL A 80 -8.30 -7.38 -11.77
C VAL A 80 -6.93 -6.92 -12.28
N ALA A 81 -6.67 -5.62 -12.20
CA ALA A 81 -5.34 -5.08 -12.45
C ALA A 81 -4.35 -5.58 -11.39
N LEU A 82 -3.27 -6.20 -11.86
CA LEU A 82 -2.23 -6.74 -11.00
C LEU A 82 -1.15 -5.69 -10.81
N MET A 83 -1.01 -5.20 -9.58
CA MET A 83 0.05 -4.25 -9.28
C MET A 83 1.41 -4.96 -9.24
N GLY A 84 2.41 -4.31 -9.82
CA GLY A 84 3.78 -4.75 -9.87
C GLY A 84 4.54 -4.40 -8.59
N ASN A 85 5.81 -4.06 -8.75
CA ASN A 85 6.56 -3.43 -7.68
C ASN A 85 6.14 -1.95 -7.60
N PHE A 86 6.06 -1.43 -6.38
CA PHE A 86 5.77 -0.05 -6.08
C PHE A 86 6.95 0.61 -5.35
N HIS A 87 6.91 1.93 -5.24
CA HIS A 87 7.87 2.69 -4.46
C HIS A 87 7.18 3.87 -3.79
N VAL A 88 7.81 4.38 -2.73
CA VAL A 88 7.35 5.55 -2.00
C VAL A 88 8.42 6.63 -2.04
N THR A 89 8.02 7.89 -2.11
CA THR A 89 8.97 9.02 -2.17
C THR A 89 8.39 10.21 -1.43
N ASN A 90 9.13 10.77 -0.48
CA ASN A 90 8.80 12.08 0.07
C ASN A 90 9.23 13.14 -0.95
N VAL A 91 8.28 13.83 -1.57
CA VAL A 91 8.57 14.79 -2.66
C VAL A 91 8.68 16.23 -2.18
N SER A 92 8.05 16.56 -1.06
CA SER A 92 8.16 17.84 -0.38
C SER A 92 7.76 17.66 1.09
N PRO A 93 7.93 18.68 1.96
CA PRO A 93 7.42 18.61 3.33
C PRO A 93 5.92 18.28 3.40
N HIS A 94 5.10 18.77 2.47
CA HIS A 94 3.64 18.57 2.52
C HIS A 94 3.12 17.38 1.70
N GLU A 95 4.00 16.65 1.02
CA GLU A 95 3.55 15.64 0.08
C GLU A 95 4.52 14.47 -0.07
N SER A 96 3.96 13.26 -0.09
CA SER A 96 4.64 12.03 -0.45
C SER A 96 3.88 11.31 -1.54
N TRP A 97 4.60 10.58 -2.39
CA TRP A 97 4.05 9.82 -3.49
C TRP A 97 4.17 8.32 -3.26
N VAL A 98 3.20 7.58 -3.77
CA VAL A 98 3.30 6.13 -3.99
C VAL A 98 3.09 5.89 -5.48
N THR A 99 4.06 5.26 -6.13
CA THR A 99 4.00 4.93 -7.55
C THR A 99 3.98 3.43 -7.74
N VAL A 100 3.13 2.94 -8.64
CA VAL A 100 3.07 1.52 -8.98
C VAL A 100 2.73 1.33 -10.44
N GLY A 101 3.39 0.36 -11.08
CA GLY A 101 2.96 -0.12 -12.40
C GLY A 101 1.89 -1.20 -12.22
N GLU A 102 0.84 -1.20 -13.01
CA GLU A 102 -0.15 -2.28 -13.04
C GLU A 102 -0.43 -2.78 -14.45
N TRP A 103 -0.91 -4.00 -14.58
CA TRP A 103 -1.22 -4.61 -15.89
C TRP A 103 -2.31 -5.69 -15.74
N GLN A 104 -2.98 -6.03 -16.85
CA GLN A 104 -3.97 -7.12 -16.87
C GLN A 104 -3.60 -8.16 -17.94
N PRO A 105 -2.81 -9.20 -17.59
CA PRO A 105 -2.27 -10.16 -18.55
C PRO A 105 -3.33 -10.81 -19.44
N ARG A 106 -4.49 -11.14 -18.85
CA ARG A 106 -5.54 -11.91 -19.51
C ARG A 106 -6.44 -11.06 -20.40
N ASN A 107 -6.35 -9.73 -20.27
CA ASN A 107 -7.15 -8.77 -21.02
C ASN A 107 -6.31 -7.96 -22.02
N GLN A 108 -5.05 -8.36 -22.27
CA GLN A 108 -4.13 -7.69 -23.19
C GLN A 108 -3.85 -6.22 -22.84
N ILE A 109 -3.98 -5.84 -21.56
CA ILE A 109 -3.58 -4.52 -21.06
C ILE A 109 -2.16 -4.63 -20.54
N HIS A 110 -1.25 -3.94 -21.22
CA HIS A 110 0.20 -4.13 -21.05
C HIS A 110 0.81 -3.35 -19.89
N GLY A 111 0.22 -2.21 -19.50
CA GLY A 111 0.76 -1.45 -18.38
C GLY A 111 0.16 -0.05 -18.24
N ASP A 112 -0.19 0.31 -17.01
CA ASP A 112 -0.41 1.69 -16.58
C ASP A 112 0.58 2.04 -15.46
N LEU A 113 1.00 3.31 -15.38
CA LEU A 113 1.71 3.85 -14.23
C LEU A 113 0.72 4.65 -13.38
N LEU A 114 0.50 4.19 -12.16
CA LEU A 114 -0.34 4.88 -11.20
C LEU A 114 0.50 5.71 -10.22
N LEU A 115 -0.02 6.88 -9.86
CA LEU A 115 0.54 7.79 -8.86
C LEU A 115 -0.54 8.15 -7.83
N ALA A 116 -0.28 7.86 -6.56
CA ALA A 116 -1.07 8.34 -5.43
C ALA A 116 -0.29 9.46 -4.73
N ARG A 117 -0.98 10.55 -4.41
CA ARG A 117 -0.43 11.70 -3.68
C ARG A 117 -0.97 11.68 -2.26
N ILE A 118 -0.10 11.50 -1.29
CA ILE A 118 -0.40 11.61 0.14
C ILE A 118 -0.09 13.05 0.54
N ARG A 119 -1.11 13.80 0.92
CA ARG A 119 -0.98 15.19 1.40
C ARG A 119 -0.96 15.20 2.93
N TRP A 120 0.05 15.84 3.50
CA TRP A 120 0.22 15.94 4.94
C TRP A 120 -0.38 17.23 5.49
N ALA A 121 -1.07 17.13 6.61
CA ALA A 121 -1.65 18.29 7.31
C ALA A 121 -0.54 19.14 7.97
N SER A 122 0.50 18.48 8.48
CA SER A 122 1.73 19.10 8.99
C SER A 122 2.88 18.86 8.01
N PRO A 123 3.88 19.74 7.93
CA PRO A 123 5.09 19.50 7.13
C PRO A 123 5.94 18.35 7.70
N ASN A 124 6.50 17.56 6.80
CA ASN A 124 7.52 16.56 7.07
C ASN A 124 8.90 17.22 7.15
N GLU A 125 9.31 17.55 8.37
CA GLU A 125 10.60 18.19 8.67
C GLU A 125 11.82 17.28 8.38
N SER A 126 11.61 16.00 8.07
CA SER A 126 12.68 15.06 7.69
C SER A 126 13.05 15.17 6.21
N VAL A 127 12.31 15.93 5.41
CA VAL A 127 12.61 16.17 3.99
C VAL A 127 13.46 17.42 3.89
N LEU A 128 14.73 17.26 3.53
CA LEU A 128 15.60 18.38 3.19
C LEU A 128 15.13 18.95 1.85
N VAL A 129 14.84 20.26 1.84
CA VAL A 129 14.53 21.05 0.63
C VAL A 129 15.80 21.64 0.08
#